data_AF-A0A916NEJ7-F1
#
_entry.id   AF-A0A916NEJ7-F1
#
_cell.length_a   1.000
_cell.length_b   1.000
_cell.length_c   1.000
_cell.angle_alpha   90.00
_cell.angle_beta   90.00
_cell.angle_gamma   90.00
#
_symmetry.space_group_name_H-M   'P 1'
#
loop_
_entity.id
_entity.type
_entity.pdbx_description
1 polymer ?
#
loop_
_entity_poly.entity_id
_entity_poly.type
_entity_poly.pdbx_seq_one_letter_code
_entity_poly.pdbx_strand_id
1 'polypeptide(L)'
;MSLEYWIKNTHKKNKAFARSKRNVRWFAAILIALFAILTFKEYPVFEWFYVAVSAALLIGYILPVLLYPLLYAWMWIGSIIGQITSTTFLGIIYFIILLPISFFVKKKYRSGWVKSKPYSSHEKLF
;
A
#
# COMPACT_ATOMS: atom_id res chain seq x y z
N MET A 1 8.56 -18.79 -0.78
CA MET A 1 7.74 -18.25 -1.89
C MET A 1 8.64 -17.32 -2.70
N SER A 2 9.12 -17.73 -3.89
CA SER A 2 10.20 -16.99 -4.57
C SER A 2 9.68 -15.70 -5.22
N LEU A 3 10.50 -14.65 -5.18
CA LEU A 3 10.20 -13.32 -5.73
C LEU A 3 9.83 -13.39 -7.22
N GLU A 4 10.47 -14.29 -7.96
CA GLU A 4 10.21 -14.52 -9.38
C GLU A 4 8.81 -15.06 -9.68
N TYR A 5 8.28 -15.92 -8.79
CA TYR A 5 6.94 -16.46 -8.93
C TYR A 5 5.88 -15.38 -8.76
N TRP A 6 6.11 -14.45 -7.82
CA TRP A 6 5.21 -13.32 -7.60
C TRP A 6 5.17 -12.39 -8.82
N ILE A 7 6.32 -12.04 -9.38
CA ILE A 7 6.43 -11.17 -10.57
C ILE A 7 5.71 -11.78 -11.78
N LYS A 8 5.94 -13.07 -12.08
CA LYS A 8 5.27 -13.73 -13.22
C LYS A 8 3.76 -13.76 -13.05
N ASN A 9 3.27 -13.99 -11.83
CA ASN A 9 1.84 -14.08 -11.55
C ASN A 9 1.14 -12.71 -11.63
N THR A 10 1.74 -11.65 -11.08
CA THR A 10 1.19 -10.28 -11.18
C THR A 10 1.15 -9.82 -12.63
N HIS A 11 2.18 -10.13 -13.41
CA HIS A 11 2.23 -9.76 -14.83
C HIS A 11 1.12 -10.44 -15.66
N LYS A 12 0.83 -11.72 -15.38
CA LYS A 12 -0.21 -12.49 -16.08
C LYS A 12 -1.62 -12.01 -15.69
N LYS A 13 -1.84 -11.74 -14.40
CA LYS A 13 -3.11 -11.19 -13.90
C LYS A 13 -3.37 -9.79 -14.46
N ASN A 14 -2.38 -8.89 -14.43
CA ASN A 14 -2.53 -7.52 -14.94
C ASN A 14 -2.83 -7.50 -16.45
N LYS A 15 -2.17 -8.36 -17.25
CA LYS A 15 -2.50 -8.49 -18.69
C LYS A 15 -3.92 -9.00 -18.93
N ALA A 16 -4.40 -9.96 -18.14
CA ALA A 16 -5.75 -10.50 -18.27
C ALA A 16 -6.82 -9.47 -17.87
N PHE A 17 -6.58 -8.72 -16.79
CA PHE A 17 -7.48 -7.64 -16.35
C PHE A 17 -7.52 -6.47 -17.34
N ALA A 18 -6.38 -6.08 -17.91
CA ALA A 18 -6.31 -5.02 -18.91
C ALA A 18 -6.99 -5.40 -20.25
N ARG A 19 -7.13 -6.70 -20.56
CA ARG A 19 -7.75 -7.18 -21.81
C ARG A 19 -9.28 -7.18 -21.76
N SER A 20 -9.87 -7.07 -20.57
CA SER A 20 -11.31 -7.01 -20.39
C SER A 20 -11.86 -5.67 -20.88
N LYS A 21 -12.57 -5.70 -22.02
CA LYS A 21 -13.29 -4.53 -22.57
C LYS A 21 -14.24 -3.88 -21.56
N ARG A 22 -14.77 -4.65 -20.60
CA ARG A 22 -15.64 -4.16 -19.52
C ARG A 22 -14.86 -3.31 -18.52
N ASN A 23 -13.67 -3.75 -18.12
CA ASN A 23 -12.85 -3.03 -17.14
C ASN A 23 -12.29 -1.73 -17.71
N VAL A 24 -11.89 -1.74 -18.99
CA VAL A 24 -11.48 -0.53 -19.71
C VAL A 24 -12.60 0.51 -19.74
N ARG A 25 -13.85 0.08 -19.97
CA ARG A 25 -15.04 0.97 -19.94
C ARG A 25 -15.30 1.55 -18.55
N TRP A 26 -15.21 0.75 -17.48
CA TRP A 26 -15.38 1.25 -16.11
C TRP A 26 -14.28 2.22 -15.71
N PHE A 27 -13.03 1.97 -16.11
CA PHE A 27 -11.93 2.87 -15.86
C PHE A 27 -12.11 4.21 -16.58
N ALA A 28 -12.53 4.17 -17.85
CA ALA A 28 -12.89 5.38 -18.59
C ALA A 28 -14.07 6.12 -17.94
N ALA A 29 -15.10 5.41 -17.47
CA ALA A 29 -16.25 6.01 -16.79
C ALA A 29 -15.85 6.69 -15.47
N ILE A 30 -15.00 6.06 -14.66
CA ILE A 30 -14.46 6.64 -13.43
C ILE A 30 -13.63 7.89 -13.72
N LEU A 31 -12.78 7.85 -14.76
CA LEU A 31 -12.01 9.03 -15.17
C LEU A 31 -12.91 10.18 -15.63
N ILE A 32 -13.95 9.90 -16.41
CA ILE A 32 -14.94 10.90 -16.84
C ILE A 32 -15.68 11.48 -15.64
N ALA A 33 -16.11 10.64 -14.69
CA ALA A 33 -16.81 11.08 -13.48
C ALA A 33 -15.91 11.94 -12.58
N LEU A 34 -14.66 11.53 -12.36
CA LEU A 34 -13.69 12.29 -11.58
C LEU A 34 -13.41 13.65 -12.23
N PHE A 35 -13.29 13.67 -13.56
CA PHE A 35 -13.07 14.90 -14.31
C PHE A 35 -14.28 15.84 -14.25
N ALA A 36 -15.50 15.33 -14.41
CA ALA A 36 -16.72 16.13 -14.24
C ALA A 36 -16.76 16.81 -12.87
N ILE A 37 -16.41 16.10 -11.80
CA ILE A 37 -16.35 16.65 -10.44
C ILE A 37 -15.26 17.74 -10.31
N LEU A 38 -14.12 17.55 -10.98
CA LEU A 38 -13.02 18.52 -11.02
C LEU A 38 -13.36 19.79 -11.82
N THR A 39 -14.14 19.70 -12.91
CA THR A 39 -14.63 20.89 -13.63
C THR A 39 -15.71 21.64 -12.87
N PHE A 40 -16.53 20.95 -12.08
CA PHE A 40 -17.54 21.60 -11.23
C PHE A 40 -16.96 22.39 -10.05
N LYS A 41 -15.71 22.11 -9.68
CA LYS A 41 -15.04 22.77 -8.57
C LYS A 41 -13.92 23.60 -9.18
N GLU A 42 -14.15 24.89 -9.39
CA GLU A 42 -13.28 25.90 -10.02
C GLU A 42 -11.88 25.99 -9.40
N TYR A 43 -11.11 24.92 -9.44
CA TYR A 43 -9.70 24.94 -9.15
C TYR A 43 -9.00 25.50 -10.38
N PRO A 44 -8.00 26.38 -10.23
CA PRO A 44 -7.14 26.83 -11.32
C PRO A 44 -6.19 25.69 -11.69
N VAL A 45 -6.74 24.61 -12.21
CA VAL A 45 -6.00 23.56 -12.88
C VAL A 45 -5.62 24.16 -14.22
N PHE A 46 -4.41 24.69 -14.27
CA PHE A 46 -3.59 24.88 -15.46
C PHE A 46 -4.21 24.34 -16.78
N GLU A 47 -4.59 25.24 -17.68
CA GLU A 47 -5.37 24.98 -18.92
C GLU A 47 -4.77 23.89 -19.84
N TRP A 48 -3.45 23.81 -19.94
CA TRP A 48 -2.72 22.75 -20.63
C TRP A 48 -3.03 21.32 -20.13
N PHE A 49 -3.34 21.15 -18.83
CA PHE A 49 -3.71 19.85 -18.27
C PHE A 49 -5.08 19.39 -18.77
N TYR A 50 -6.02 20.32 -18.92
CA TYR A 50 -7.34 20.05 -19.48
C TYR A 50 -7.29 19.63 -20.95
N VAL A 51 -6.42 20.25 -21.75
CA VAL A 51 -6.24 19.91 -23.16
C VAL A 51 -5.55 18.55 -23.31
N ALA A 52 -4.49 18.28 -22.54
CA ALA A 52 -3.78 17.01 -22.59
C ALA A 52 -4.67 15.82 -22.19
N VAL A 53 -5.51 15.99 -21.15
CA VAL A 53 -6.39 14.93 -20.65
C VAL A 53 -7.62 14.75 -21.54
N SER A 54 -8.22 15.82 -22.06
CA SER A 54 -9.34 15.71 -23.00
C SER A 54 -8.92 15.10 -24.34
N ALA A 55 -7.73 15.45 -24.85
CA ALA A 55 -7.14 14.81 -26.01
C ALA A 55 -6.87 13.33 -25.75
N ALA A 56 -6.30 12.98 -24.59
CA ALA A 56 -6.08 11.58 -24.21
C ALA A 56 -7.39 10.78 -24.08
N LEU A 57 -8.46 11.39 -23.58
CA LEU A 57 -9.80 10.78 -23.49
C LEU A 57 -10.46 10.60 -24.86
N LEU A 58 -10.37 11.60 -25.74
CA LEU A 58 -10.87 11.52 -27.13
C LEU A 58 -10.13 10.44 -27.92
N ILE A 59 -8.79 10.44 -27.84
CA ILE A 59 -7.94 9.41 -28.45
C ILE A 59 -8.26 8.04 -27.86
N GLY A 60 -8.54 7.99 -26.56
CA GLY A 60 -8.91 6.76 -25.87
C GLY A 60 -10.28 6.18 -26.23
N TYR A 61 -11.22 7.05 -26.59
CA TYR A 61 -12.54 6.67 -27.09
C TYR A 61 -12.45 6.08 -28.50
N ILE A 62 -11.57 6.63 -29.34
CA ILE A 62 -11.43 6.23 -30.76
C ILE A 62 -10.46 5.05 -30.91
N LEU A 63 -9.41 4.95 -30.08
CA LEU A 63 -8.45 3.85 -30.07
C LEU A 63 -8.36 3.18 -28.69
N PRO A 64 -9.14 2.12 -28.42
CA PRO A 64 -8.96 1.29 -27.22
C PRO A 64 -7.58 0.61 -27.14
N VAL A 65 -6.82 0.64 -28.24
CA VAL A 65 -5.46 0.12 -28.35
C VAL A 65 -4.48 0.96 -27.52
N LEU A 66 -4.68 2.27 -27.40
CA LEU A 66 -3.79 3.16 -26.62
C LEU A 66 -4.09 3.14 -25.12
N LEU A 67 -5.34 2.84 -24.72
CA LEU A 67 -5.70 2.68 -23.31
C LEU A 67 -5.11 1.42 -22.68
N TYR A 68 -4.87 0.38 -23.48
CA TYR A 68 -4.34 -0.88 -22.99
C TYR A 68 -2.97 -0.75 -22.29
N PRO A 69 -1.93 -0.14 -22.90
CA PRO A 69 -0.65 0.04 -22.22
C PRO A 69 -0.74 0.99 -21.03
N LEU A 70 -1.60 2.02 -21.09
CA LEU A 70 -1.80 2.96 -19.98
C LEU A 70 -2.46 2.27 -18.77
N LEU A 71 -3.53 1.51 -19.00
CA LEU A 71 -4.21 0.75 -17.95
C LEU A 71 -3.28 -0.32 -17.36
N TYR A 72 -2.47 -0.95 -18.21
CA TYR A 72 -1.46 -1.91 -17.77
C TYR A 72 -0.41 -1.27 -16.86
N ALA A 73 0.13 -0.11 -17.26
CA ALA A 73 1.07 0.66 -16.44
C ALA A 73 0.44 1.11 -15.12
N TRP A 74 -0.81 1.60 -15.18
CA TRP A 74 -1.57 2.01 -14.00
C TRP A 74 -1.80 0.85 -13.02
N MET A 75 -2.18 -0.33 -13.52
CA MET A 75 -2.34 -1.53 -12.69
C MET A 75 -1.02 -2.00 -12.09
N TRP A 76 0.09 -1.83 -12.81
CA TRP A 76 1.41 -2.20 -12.30
C TRP A 76 1.83 -1.29 -11.14
N ILE A 77 1.64 0.02 -11.30
CA ILE A 77 1.84 1.02 -10.24
C ILE A 77 0.93 0.72 -9.04
N GLY A 78 -0.36 0.47 -9.30
CA GLY A 78 -1.32 0.11 -8.26
C GLY A 78 -0.94 -1.16 -7.49
N SER A 79 -0.34 -2.15 -8.16
CA SER A 79 0.17 -3.35 -7.50
C SER A 79 1.35 -3.06 -6.57
N ILE A 80 2.26 -2.16 -6.96
CA ILE A 80 3.41 -1.76 -6.12
C ILE A 80 2.90 -0.98 -4.91
N ILE A 81 2.02 -0.01 -5.16
CA ILE A 81 1.39 0.77 -4.09
C ILE A 81 0.64 -0.16 -3.12
N GLY A 82 -0.12 -1.13 -3.64
CA GLY A 82 -0.82 -2.11 -2.83
C GLY A 82 0.09 -2.89 -1.89
N GLN A 83 1.28 -3.30 -2.34
CA GLN A 83 2.26 -3.96 -1.47
C GLN A 83 2.79 -3.05 -0.36
N ILE A 84 3.10 -1.80 -0.71
CA ILE A 84 3.54 -0.80 0.26
C ILE A 84 2.44 -0.58 1.29
N THR A 85 1.21 -0.34 0.83
CA THR A 85 0.04 -0.16 1.69
C THR A 85 -0.17 -1.36 2.60
N SER A 86 -0.14 -2.60 2.11
CA SER A 86 -0.27 -3.79 2.98
C SER A 86 0.82 -3.86 4.05
N THR A 87 2.07 -3.53 3.70
CA THR A 87 3.19 -3.50 4.64
C THR A 87 3.04 -2.39 5.68
N THR A 88 2.66 -1.18 5.23
CA THR A 88 2.40 -0.03 6.08
C THR A 88 1.23 -0.30 7.03
N PHE A 89 0.13 -0.86 6.55
CA PHE A 89 -1.02 -1.24 7.38
C PHE A 89 -0.61 -2.25 8.45
N LEU A 90 0.19 -3.26 8.08
CA LEU A 90 0.68 -4.24 9.06
C LEU A 90 1.56 -3.58 10.12
N GLY A 91 2.43 -2.64 9.73
CA GLY A 91 3.23 -1.84 10.66
C GLY A 91 2.39 -0.96 11.58
N ILE A 92 1.35 -0.31 11.04
CA ILE A 92 0.42 0.52 11.82
C ILE A 92 -0.34 -0.35 12.83
N ILE A 93 -0.88 -1.50 12.40
CA ILE A 93 -1.58 -2.44 13.29
C ILE A 93 -0.65 -2.93 14.40
N TYR A 94 0.58 -3.31 14.06
CA TYR A 94 1.58 -3.73 15.03
C TYR A 94 1.88 -2.64 16.06
N PHE A 95 2.02 -1.40 15.61
CA PHE A 95 2.23 -0.25 16.48
C PHE A 95 1.02 0.01 17.39
N ILE A 96 -0.20 0.03 16.85
CA ILE A 96 -1.44 0.23 17.62
C ILE A 96 -1.63 -0.87 18.68
N ILE A 97 -1.25 -2.12 18.39
CA ILE A 97 -1.41 -3.23 19.33
C ILE A 97 -0.29 -3.24 20.38
N LEU A 98 0.98 -3.08 19.98
CA LEU A 98 2.10 -3.21 20.90
C LEU A 98 2.38 -1.98 21.74
N LEU A 99 2.10 -0.79 21.22
CA LEU A 99 2.33 0.44 21.95
C LEU A 99 1.53 0.53 23.27
N PRO A 100 0.23 0.17 23.33
CA PRO A 100 -0.47 0.11 24.60
C PRO A 100 0.09 -1.01 25.49
N ILE A 101 0.44 -2.18 24.94
CA ILE A 101 1.05 -3.27 25.72
C ILE A 101 2.33 -2.79 26.41
N SER A 102 3.21 -2.11 25.68
CA SER A 102 4.44 -1.52 26.24
C SER A 102 4.16 -0.46 27.31
N PHE A 103 3.09 0.33 27.14
CA PHE A 103 2.68 1.32 28.14
C PHE A 103 2.18 0.66 29.43
N PHE A 104 1.41 -0.43 29.34
CA PHE A 104 0.91 -1.17 30.49
C PHE A 104 1.99 -2.04 31.18
N VAL A 105 2.99 -2.52 30.43
CA VAL A 105 4.12 -3.32 30.97
C VAL A 105 5.09 -2.49 31.81
N LYS A 106 5.06 -1.15 31.72
CA LYS A 106 6.03 -0.27 32.39
C LYS A 106 5.89 -0.14 33.92
N LYS A 107 5.05 -0.94 34.58
CA LYS A 107 4.78 -0.78 36.03
C LYS A 107 5.41 -1.83 36.96
N LYS A 108 6.18 -2.82 36.48
CA LYS A 108 6.74 -3.87 37.36
C LYS A 108 8.21 -4.26 37.13
N TYR A 109 9.05 -3.33 36.67
CA TYR A 109 10.50 -3.45 36.86
C TYR A 109 10.95 -2.60 38.06
N ARG A 110 10.29 -2.78 39.21
CA ARG A 110 10.78 -2.21 40.47
C ARG A 110 11.90 -3.10 40.98
N SER A 111 13.11 -2.58 40.88
CA SER A 111 14.22 -2.80 41.82
C SER A 111 14.37 -4.22 42.36
N GLY A 112 14.98 -5.09 41.57
CA GLY A 112 15.45 -6.38 42.03
C GLY A 112 16.92 -6.54 41.68
N TRP A 113 17.80 -5.73 42.26
CA TRP A 113 19.14 -6.23 42.54
C TRP A 113 18.94 -7.40 43.49
N VAL A 114 18.72 -8.59 42.92
CA VAL A 114 18.71 -9.85 43.65
C VAL A 114 20.11 -9.98 44.21
N LYS A 115 20.31 -9.52 45.44
CA LYS A 115 21.55 -9.72 46.19
C LYS A 115 21.75 -11.24 46.24
N SER A 116 22.71 -11.73 45.46
CA SER A 116 23.26 -13.07 45.60
C SER A 116 23.69 -13.21 47.07
N LYS A 117 23.04 -14.12 47.80
CA LYS A 117 23.42 -14.42 49.18
C LYS A 117 24.89 -14.89 49.16
N PRO A 118 25.79 -14.34 50.00
CA PRO A 118 27.13 -14.89 50.12
C PRO A 118 27.02 -16.31 50.69
N TYR A 119 27.70 -17.25 50.05
CA TYR A 119 27.82 -18.64 50.48
C TYR A 119 28.45 -18.67 51.88
N SER A 120 27.64 -18.89 52.91
CA SER A 120 28.12 -19.12 54.28
C SER A 120 27.70 -20.52 54.72
N SER A 121 28.39 -21.55 54.22
CA SER A 121 28.25 -22.91 54.72
C SER A 121 29.59 -23.62 54.65
N HIS A 122 29.95 -24.23 55.78
CA HIS A 122 30.98 -25.26 55.97
C HIS A 122 32.39 -24.80 56.36
N GLU A 123 32.53 -24.12 57.52
CA GLU A 123 33.78 -24.17 58.29
C GLU A 123 33.52 -24.14 59.81
N LYS A 124 32.57 -24.97 60.24
CA LYS A 124 32.36 -25.31 61.66
C LYS A 124 32.03 -26.79 61.80
N LEU A 125 32.92 -27.63 61.32
CA LEU A 125 33.03 -29.02 61.72
C LEU A 125 34.51 -29.36 61.59
N PHE A 126 35.26 -29.13 62.68
CA PHE A 126 36.33 -29.95 63.26
C PHE A 126 37.11 -29.07 64.25
#